data_AF-A0A6N6MBS0-F1
#
_entry.id   AF-A0A6N6MBS0-F1
#
_cell.length_a   1.000
_cell.length_b   1.000
_cell.length_c   1.000
_cell.angle_alpha   90.00
_cell.angle_beta   90.00
_cell.angle_gamma   90.00
#
_symmetry.space_group_name_H-M   'P 1'
#
loop_
_entity.id
_entity.type
_entity.pdbx_description
1 polymer ?
#
loop_
_entity_poly.entity_id
_entity_poly.type
_entity_poly.pdbx_seq_one_letter_code
_entity_poly.pdbx_strand_id
1 'polypeptide(L)'
;MLKEVNKKYVKLKRALTRRRSPKYLASFKSTSSTLNGIVAYNKHGGYFTPLSSQKRPAVQKVLKGKVHEPETVNFIRAHCGKGDIIHAGTFFGDFLPPLSHALSDEAKVWAFEPNSENYRCAHITLLINDLSNVKLYNCGLGDESSTSNMLIESENGATLGGGSRIINEEKDGKTIEVNVKRVDDVVGKDRIVTILQLDVEGYEKQALTGALNIINRCKPILILEDNKGVIGTNWFKENISSIGYEIKGKLHQNTVLGIPTIHDFSF
;
A
#
# COMPACT_ATOMS: atom_id res chain seq x y z
N MET A 1 1.88 -40.43 -42.78
CA MET A 1 2.83 -41.00 -41.79
C MET A 1 3.81 -39.91 -41.40
N LEU A 2 3.48 -39.12 -40.38
CA LEU A 2 4.38 -38.14 -39.76
C LEU A 2 4.27 -38.36 -38.26
N LYS A 3 5.39 -38.80 -37.68
CA LYS A 3 5.51 -39.32 -36.32
C LYS A 3 5.39 -38.20 -35.29
N GLU A 4 4.79 -38.58 -34.16
CA GLU A 4 4.52 -37.81 -32.96
C GLU A 4 5.70 -36.92 -32.50
N VAL A 5 5.40 -35.65 -32.23
CA VAL A 5 6.30 -34.75 -31.52
C VAL A 5 6.21 -35.07 -30.03
N ASN A 6 7.15 -35.90 -29.59
CA ASN A 6 7.32 -36.30 -28.21
C ASN A 6 7.86 -35.10 -27.38
N LYS A 7 6.96 -34.29 -26.80
CA LYS A 7 7.31 -33.23 -25.83
C LYS A 7 7.81 -33.90 -24.54
N LYS A 8 9.11 -34.22 -24.50
CA LYS A 8 9.81 -34.55 -23.25
C LYS A 8 9.78 -33.33 -22.33
N TYR A 9 8.87 -33.36 -21.36
CA TYR A 9 8.96 -32.57 -20.14
C TYR A 9 10.33 -32.80 -19.50
N VAL A 10 11.21 -31.80 -19.60
CA VAL A 10 12.48 -31.81 -18.86
C VAL A 10 12.14 -31.58 -17.39
N LYS A 11 12.08 -32.67 -16.62
CA LYS A 11 12.15 -32.64 -15.16
C LYS A 11 13.49 -32.02 -14.76
N LEU A 12 13.52 -30.71 -14.54
CA LEU A 12 14.65 -30.03 -13.93
C LEU A 12 14.64 -30.29 -12.42
N LYS A 13 14.93 -31.54 -12.01
CA LYS A 13 15.48 -31.82 -10.68
C LYS A 13 16.93 -31.35 -10.67
N ARG A 14 17.15 -30.03 -10.59
CA ARG A 14 18.46 -29.54 -10.14
C ARG A 14 18.48 -29.68 -8.63
N ALA A 15 19.16 -30.72 -8.16
CA ALA A 15 19.72 -30.71 -6.81
C ALA A 15 20.45 -29.37 -6.64
N LEU A 16 20.07 -28.60 -5.62
CA LEU A 16 20.78 -27.40 -5.19
C LEU A 16 22.16 -27.83 -4.67
N THR A 17 23.06 -28.16 -5.59
CA THR A 17 24.44 -28.53 -5.31
C THR A 17 25.16 -27.29 -4.77
N ARG A 18 25.54 -27.36 -3.50
CA ARG A 18 26.53 -26.51 -2.79
C ARG A 18 26.40 -25.01 -3.10
N ARG A 19 25.78 -24.25 -2.18
CA ARG A 19 25.96 -22.79 -2.09
C ARG A 19 27.46 -22.48 -2.10
N ARG A 20 28.00 -22.05 -3.25
CA ARG A 20 29.31 -21.41 -3.29
C ARG A 20 29.12 -20.07 -2.62
N SER A 21 29.74 -19.88 -1.47
CA SER A 21 29.84 -18.57 -0.84
C SER A 21 30.29 -17.56 -1.91
N PRO A 22 29.68 -16.36 -2.00
CA PRO A 22 30.04 -15.38 -3.00
C PRO A 22 31.56 -15.16 -3.03
N LYS A 23 32.15 -15.16 -4.24
CA LYS A 23 33.61 -14.94 -4.44
C LYS A 23 34.09 -13.62 -3.84
N TYR A 24 33.19 -12.66 -3.66
CA TYR A 24 33.41 -11.42 -2.95
C TYR A 24 32.40 -11.32 -1.80
N LEU A 25 32.88 -11.61 -0.58
CA LEU A 25 32.30 -11.06 0.64
C LEU A 25 32.87 -9.66 0.78
N ALA A 26 32.39 -8.70 -0.01
CA ALA A 26 32.58 -7.32 0.39
C ALA A 26 31.84 -7.20 1.72
N SER A 27 32.55 -6.92 2.81
CA SER A 27 31.90 -6.38 4.00
C SER A 27 31.26 -5.08 3.51
N PHE A 28 29.98 -5.12 3.16
CA PHE A 28 29.22 -3.89 3.01
C PHE A 28 29.37 -3.22 4.37
N LYS A 29 30.27 -2.23 4.49
CA LYS A 29 30.21 -1.32 5.61
C LYS A 29 28.77 -0.86 5.63
N SER A 30 28.07 -1.02 6.76
CA SER A 30 26.70 -0.57 6.88
C SER A 30 26.70 0.96 6.75
N THR A 31 26.70 1.44 5.52
CA THR A 31 26.52 2.84 5.22
C THR A 31 25.05 3.16 5.45
N SER A 32 24.74 4.39 5.82
CA SER A 32 23.37 4.89 5.92
C SER A 32 22.53 4.70 4.64
N SER A 33 23.19 4.42 3.51
CA SER A 33 22.55 4.16 2.22
C SER A 33 22.12 2.71 1.98
N THR A 34 22.61 1.73 2.75
CA THR A 34 22.28 0.31 2.53
C THR A 34 20.90 -0.02 3.11
N LEU A 35 19.99 -0.50 2.27
CA LEU A 35 18.66 -0.96 2.71
C LEU A 35 18.76 -2.40 3.21
N ASN A 36 18.45 -2.61 4.49
CA ASN A 36 18.46 -3.95 5.10
C ASN A 36 17.04 -4.50 5.15
N GLY A 37 16.88 -5.75 4.71
CA GLY A 37 15.57 -6.40 4.73
C GLY A 37 15.63 -7.89 4.46
N ILE A 38 14.46 -8.53 4.55
CA ILE A 38 14.29 -9.97 4.33
C ILE A 38 13.27 -10.18 3.22
N VAL A 39 13.63 -10.98 2.22
CA VAL A 39 12.67 -11.46 1.22
C VAL A 39 11.86 -12.60 1.79
N ALA A 40 10.54 -12.49 1.76
CA ALA A 40 9.60 -13.55 2.14
C ALA A 40 8.48 -13.66 1.10
N TYR A 41 7.75 -14.77 1.11
CA TYR A 41 6.75 -15.08 0.09
C TYR A 41 5.43 -15.53 0.73
N ASN A 42 4.31 -15.14 0.13
CA ASN A 42 2.99 -15.73 0.41
C ASN A 42 2.29 -16.10 -0.91
N LYS A 43 1.00 -16.43 -0.85
CA LYS A 43 0.22 -16.83 -2.04
C LYS A 43 0.13 -15.79 -3.17
N HIS A 44 0.48 -14.53 -2.91
CA HIS A 44 0.38 -13.43 -3.89
C HIS A 44 1.72 -13.02 -4.49
N GLY A 45 2.85 -13.49 -3.96
CA GLY A 45 4.16 -13.08 -4.47
C GLY A 45 5.26 -13.03 -3.42
N GLY A 46 6.38 -12.40 -3.81
CA GLY A 46 7.51 -12.10 -2.94
C GLY A 46 7.45 -10.68 -2.39
N TYR A 47 8.04 -10.46 -1.22
CA TYR A 47 7.99 -9.19 -0.50
C TYR A 47 9.36 -8.91 0.10
N PHE A 48 9.84 -7.68 -0.04
CA PHE A 48 11.05 -7.23 0.64
C PHE A 48 10.66 -6.50 1.93
N THR A 49 10.82 -7.18 3.07
CA THR A 49 10.41 -6.63 4.37
C THR A 49 11.54 -5.84 5.02
N PRO A 50 11.28 -4.64 5.59
CA PRO A 50 12.31 -3.84 6.26
C PRO A 50 12.84 -4.52 7.52
N LEU A 51 14.15 -4.51 7.73
CA LEU A 51 14.77 -5.08 8.93
C LEU A 51 14.43 -4.27 10.21
N SER A 52 14.28 -2.95 10.07
CA SER A 52 13.90 -2.04 11.15
C SER A 52 12.55 -2.37 11.78
N SER A 53 11.64 -2.97 11.00
CA SER A 53 10.23 -3.15 11.37
C SER A 53 9.83 -4.62 11.48
N GLN A 54 10.79 -5.52 11.72
CA GLN A 54 10.53 -6.96 11.82
C GLN A 54 9.51 -7.32 12.90
N LYS A 55 9.37 -6.52 13.96
CA LYS A 55 8.38 -6.75 15.02
C LYS A 55 6.95 -6.36 14.62
N ARG A 56 6.75 -5.65 13.50
CA ARG A 56 5.43 -5.16 13.09
C ARG A 56 4.52 -6.32 12.63
N PRO A 57 3.20 -6.28 12.93
CA PRO A 57 2.28 -7.38 12.62
C PRO A 57 2.24 -7.78 11.13
N ALA A 58 2.24 -6.80 10.22
CA ALA A 58 2.24 -7.05 8.76
C ALA A 58 3.49 -7.83 8.33
N VAL A 59 4.68 -7.38 8.77
CA VAL A 59 5.95 -8.06 8.50
C VAL A 59 5.93 -9.49 9.05
N GLN A 60 5.52 -9.68 10.31
CA GLN A 60 5.44 -10.99 10.92
C GLN A 60 4.48 -11.95 10.21
N LYS A 61 3.35 -11.46 9.68
CA LYS A 61 2.44 -12.28 8.87
C LYS A 61 3.12 -12.73 7.58
N VAL A 62 3.76 -11.82 6.85
CA VAL A 62 4.44 -12.12 5.57
C VAL A 62 5.62 -13.07 5.75
N LEU A 63 6.44 -12.90 6.81
CA LEU A 63 7.52 -13.84 7.14
C LEU A 63 7.02 -15.27 7.40
N LYS A 64 5.78 -15.41 7.90
CA LYS A 64 5.12 -16.70 8.14
C LYS A 64 4.36 -17.22 6.92
N GLY A 65 4.52 -16.59 5.75
CA GLY A 65 3.82 -16.92 4.52
C GLY A 65 2.32 -16.59 4.52
N LYS A 66 1.88 -15.71 5.43
CA LYS A 66 0.48 -15.26 5.55
C LYS A 66 0.29 -13.90 4.88
N VAL A 67 -0.97 -13.55 4.63
CA VAL A 67 -1.39 -12.25 4.11
C VAL A 67 -1.76 -11.35 5.29
N HIS A 68 -1.31 -10.09 5.28
CA HIS A 68 -1.82 -9.08 6.19
C HIS A 68 -3.20 -8.62 5.70
N GLU A 69 -4.13 -8.47 6.64
CA GLU A 69 -5.54 -8.17 6.38
C GLU A 69 -6.21 -8.87 5.18
N PRO A 70 -6.29 -10.22 5.17
CA PRO A 70 -6.73 -10.95 3.99
C PRO A 70 -8.16 -10.62 3.54
N GLU A 71 -9.09 -10.35 4.46
CA GLU A 71 -10.46 -9.94 4.16
C GLU A 71 -10.50 -8.55 3.48
N THR A 72 -9.70 -7.58 3.93
CA THR A 72 -9.56 -6.26 3.27
C THR A 72 -9.02 -6.42 1.86
N VAL A 73 -7.93 -7.18 1.70
CA VAL A 73 -7.33 -7.46 0.39
C VAL A 73 -8.32 -8.17 -0.54
N ASN A 74 -9.02 -9.20 -0.05
CA ASN A 74 -9.97 -9.94 -0.86
C ASN A 74 -11.15 -9.08 -1.29
N PHE A 75 -11.65 -8.21 -0.41
CA PHE A 75 -12.72 -7.29 -0.73
C PHE A 75 -12.31 -6.33 -1.84
N ILE A 76 -11.14 -5.70 -1.75
CA ILE A 76 -10.64 -4.79 -2.80
C ILE A 76 -10.53 -5.52 -4.13
N ARG A 77 -9.95 -6.72 -4.14
CA ARG A 77 -9.79 -7.54 -5.35
C ARG A 77 -11.13 -7.94 -5.98
N ALA A 78 -12.16 -8.18 -5.18
CA ALA A 78 -13.48 -8.54 -5.67
C ALA A 78 -14.26 -7.35 -6.25
N HIS A 79 -13.95 -6.12 -5.80
CA HIS A 79 -14.74 -4.92 -6.12
C HIS A 79 -13.96 -3.84 -6.89
N CYS A 80 -12.72 -4.10 -7.31
CA CYS A 80 -11.92 -3.11 -8.04
C CYS A 80 -12.45 -2.82 -9.45
N GLY A 81 -13.32 -3.68 -10.01
CA GLY A 81 -13.93 -3.45 -11.32
C GLY A 81 -12.87 -3.25 -12.42
N LYS A 82 -13.13 -2.28 -13.31
CA LYS A 82 -12.22 -1.91 -14.42
C LYS A 82 -11.45 -0.61 -14.20
N GLY A 83 -11.61 0.01 -13.04
CA GLY A 83 -10.97 1.30 -12.73
C GLY A 83 -9.69 1.13 -11.93
N ASP A 84 -9.05 2.26 -11.68
CA ASP A 84 -7.85 2.36 -10.88
C ASP A 84 -8.14 2.21 -9.38
N ILE A 85 -7.12 1.76 -8.66
CA ILE A 85 -7.10 1.75 -7.20
C ILE A 85 -6.12 2.81 -6.73
N ILE A 86 -6.52 3.62 -5.77
CA ILE A 86 -5.61 4.43 -4.98
C ILE A 86 -5.39 3.74 -3.63
N HIS A 87 -4.13 3.59 -3.23
CA HIS A 87 -3.73 2.95 -1.98
C HIS A 87 -2.65 3.79 -1.31
N ALA A 88 -2.91 4.31 -0.12
CA ALA A 88 -1.97 5.15 0.63
C ALA A 88 -1.70 4.55 2.01
N GLY A 89 -0.44 4.62 2.44
CA GLY A 89 0.07 3.84 3.57
C GLY A 89 0.60 2.48 3.15
N THR A 90 1.36 2.42 2.05
CA THR A 90 1.73 1.12 1.44
C THR A 90 2.67 0.30 2.31
N PHE A 91 3.34 0.93 3.26
CA PHE A 91 4.40 0.35 4.07
C PHE A 91 5.46 -0.33 3.17
N PHE A 92 5.69 -1.64 3.29
CA PHE A 92 6.63 -2.37 2.42
C PHE A 92 5.99 -2.97 1.15
N GLY A 93 4.77 -2.53 0.83
CA GLY A 93 4.00 -2.93 -0.34
C GLY A 93 3.27 -4.25 -0.17
N ASP A 94 2.81 -4.59 1.04
CA ASP A 94 2.17 -5.89 1.32
C ASP A 94 0.84 -6.10 0.60
N PHE A 95 0.11 -5.02 0.32
CA PHE A 95 -1.10 -5.04 -0.50
C PHE A 95 -0.81 -4.97 -2.01
N LEU A 96 0.37 -4.51 -2.44
CA LEU A 96 0.61 -4.18 -3.85
C LEU A 96 0.53 -5.39 -4.80
N PRO A 97 1.17 -6.55 -4.52
CA PRO A 97 1.02 -7.72 -5.39
C PRO A 97 -0.43 -8.20 -5.56
N PRO A 98 -1.23 -8.45 -4.49
CA PRO A 98 -2.60 -8.90 -4.67
C PRO A 98 -3.49 -7.90 -5.41
N LEU A 99 -3.29 -6.58 -5.21
CA LEU A 99 -4.06 -5.55 -5.89
C LEU A 99 -3.68 -5.45 -7.37
N SER A 100 -2.38 -5.42 -7.67
CA SER A 100 -1.86 -5.39 -9.04
C SER A 100 -2.38 -6.55 -9.88
N HIS A 101 -2.38 -7.78 -9.33
CA HIS A 101 -2.84 -8.97 -10.04
C HIS A 101 -4.35 -9.06 -10.25
N ALA A 102 -5.15 -8.24 -9.58
CA ALA A 102 -6.61 -8.24 -9.71
C ALA A 102 -7.13 -7.26 -10.77
N LEU A 103 -6.31 -6.31 -11.19
CA LEU A 103 -6.70 -5.27 -12.14
C LEU A 103 -6.71 -5.78 -13.58
N SER A 104 -7.59 -5.18 -14.40
CA SER A 104 -7.51 -5.30 -15.87
C SER A 104 -6.28 -4.58 -16.42
N ASP A 105 -5.83 -4.98 -17.61
CA ASP A 105 -4.58 -4.49 -18.24
C ASP A 105 -4.42 -2.95 -18.29
N GLU A 106 -5.52 -2.21 -18.46
CA GLU A 106 -5.50 -0.72 -18.55
C GLU A 106 -5.55 -0.01 -17.19
N ALA A 107 -5.92 -0.74 -16.13
CA ALA A 107 -6.09 -0.20 -14.78
C ALA A 107 -4.76 -0.21 -14.02
N LYS A 108 -4.63 0.73 -13.08
CA LYS A 108 -3.39 0.96 -12.32
C LYS A 108 -3.66 1.02 -10.82
N VAL A 109 -2.64 0.66 -10.05
CA VAL A 109 -2.56 1.01 -8.63
C VAL A 109 -1.72 2.27 -8.48
N TRP A 110 -2.28 3.32 -7.90
CA TRP A 110 -1.59 4.54 -7.50
C TRP A 110 -1.26 4.43 -6.01
N ALA A 111 0.00 4.20 -5.71
CA ALA A 111 0.50 3.78 -4.41
C ALA A 111 1.33 4.90 -3.76
N PHE A 112 1.08 5.23 -2.49
CA PHE A 112 1.70 6.37 -1.80
C PHE A 112 2.33 5.97 -0.46
N GLU A 113 3.64 6.16 -0.33
CA GLU A 113 4.40 5.87 0.89
C GLU A 113 5.41 6.99 1.20
N PRO A 114 5.18 7.80 2.25
CA PRO A 114 6.07 8.89 2.63
C PRO A 114 7.40 8.43 3.23
N ASN A 115 7.43 7.34 4.00
CA ASN A 115 8.65 6.90 4.67
C ASN A 115 9.62 6.29 3.65
N SER A 116 10.81 6.89 3.51
CA SER A 116 11.77 6.49 2.48
C SER A 116 12.29 5.05 2.61
N GLU A 117 12.41 4.49 3.81
CA GLU A 117 12.79 3.08 4.00
C GLU A 117 11.69 2.16 3.47
N ASN A 118 10.45 2.43 3.87
CA ASN A 118 9.25 1.69 3.47
C ASN A 118 9.02 1.77 1.97
N TYR A 119 9.10 2.98 1.39
CA TYR A 119 9.00 3.21 -0.06
C TYR A 119 10.03 2.39 -0.84
N ARG A 120 11.30 2.37 -0.39
CA ARG A 120 12.35 1.58 -1.05
C ARG A 120 12.08 0.08 -0.93
N CYS A 121 11.55 -0.38 0.21
CA CYS A 121 11.13 -1.77 0.38
C CYS A 121 9.96 -2.13 -0.56
N ALA A 122 8.93 -1.29 -0.63
CA ALA A 122 7.81 -1.43 -1.55
C ALA A 122 8.27 -1.45 -3.01
N HIS A 123 9.22 -0.59 -3.39
CA HIS A 123 9.80 -0.59 -4.73
C HIS A 123 10.50 -1.92 -5.05
N ILE A 124 11.27 -2.50 -4.12
CA ILE A 124 11.85 -3.83 -4.32
C ILE A 124 10.76 -4.91 -4.40
N THR A 125 9.70 -4.81 -3.59
CA THR A 125 8.52 -5.68 -3.72
C THR A 125 7.91 -5.61 -5.13
N LEU A 126 7.83 -4.43 -5.76
CA LEU A 126 7.39 -4.33 -7.16
C LEU A 126 8.33 -5.09 -8.11
N LEU A 127 9.64 -4.90 -7.97
CA LEU A 127 10.65 -5.53 -8.82
C LEU A 127 10.65 -7.06 -8.69
N ILE A 128 10.47 -7.60 -7.48
CA ILE A 128 10.45 -9.05 -7.23
C ILE A 128 9.27 -9.73 -7.94
N ASN A 129 8.15 -9.02 -8.11
CA ASN A 129 6.94 -9.55 -8.72
C ASN A 129 6.70 -9.06 -10.15
N ASP A 130 7.61 -8.25 -10.72
CA ASP A 130 7.48 -7.67 -12.05
C ASP A 130 6.18 -6.85 -12.25
N LEU A 131 5.81 -6.04 -11.24
CA LEU A 131 4.55 -5.28 -11.25
C LEU A 131 4.70 -3.98 -12.05
N SER A 132 4.25 -4.00 -13.30
CA SER A 132 4.34 -2.84 -14.21
C SER A 132 3.14 -1.88 -14.14
N ASN A 133 2.00 -2.33 -13.61
CA ASN A 133 0.77 -1.54 -13.47
C ASN A 133 0.66 -0.79 -12.11
N VAL A 134 1.73 -0.74 -11.32
CA VAL A 134 1.80 0.02 -10.07
C VAL A 134 2.63 1.29 -10.26
N LYS A 135 2.07 2.45 -9.89
CA LYS A 135 2.77 3.73 -9.80
C LYS A 135 2.98 4.07 -8.33
N LEU A 136 4.21 3.85 -7.84
CA LEU A 136 4.59 4.11 -6.45
C LEU A 136 5.23 5.48 -6.30
N TYR A 137 4.75 6.28 -5.36
CA TYR A 137 5.21 7.63 -5.06
C TYR A 137 5.76 7.72 -3.64
N ASN A 138 6.95 8.32 -3.50
CA ASN A 138 7.54 8.60 -2.19
C ASN A 138 7.00 9.92 -1.63
N CYS A 139 5.70 9.95 -1.30
CA CYS A 139 5.05 11.07 -0.65
C CYS A 139 3.83 10.60 0.14
N GLY A 140 3.44 11.41 1.13
CA GLY A 140 2.14 11.31 1.80
C GLY A 140 1.05 11.97 0.96
N LEU A 141 -0.19 11.80 1.41
CA LEU A 141 -1.35 12.47 0.84
C LEU A 141 -1.86 13.56 1.77
N GLY A 142 -2.27 14.69 1.22
CA GLY A 142 -2.80 15.81 1.98
C GLY A 142 -3.72 16.69 1.14
N ASP A 143 -4.18 17.78 1.74
CA ASP A 143 -5.08 18.78 1.14
C ASP A 143 -4.35 19.80 0.27
N GLU A 144 -3.03 19.89 0.37
CA GLU A 144 -2.15 20.69 -0.48
C GLU A 144 -0.81 19.99 -0.78
N SER A 145 -0.06 20.52 -1.75
CA SER A 145 1.32 20.09 -2.00
C SER A 145 2.26 20.84 -1.07
N SER A 146 2.94 20.12 -0.18
CA SER A 146 3.78 20.70 0.87
C SER A 146 4.89 19.74 1.31
N THR A 147 5.73 20.19 2.25
CA THR A 147 6.56 19.31 3.08
C THR A 147 5.97 19.20 4.48
N SER A 148 6.20 18.09 5.15
CA SER A 148 5.71 17.85 6.51
C SER A 148 6.67 16.97 7.29
N ASN A 149 6.63 17.11 8.62
CA ASN A 149 7.38 16.23 9.51
C ASN A 149 6.60 14.93 9.73
N MET A 150 7.27 13.80 9.54
CA MET A 150 6.77 12.48 9.84
C MET A 150 7.54 11.87 11.00
N LEU A 151 6.84 11.41 12.03
CA LEU A 151 7.41 10.64 13.13
C LEU A 151 7.70 9.20 12.66
N ILE A 152 8.93 8.74 12.83
CA ILE A 152 9.37 7.39 12.40
C ILE A 152 9.88 6.52 13.55
N GLU A 153 10.18 7.12 14.70
CA GLU A 153 10.65 6.45 15.90
C GLU A 153 10.03 7.12 17.12
N SER A 154 9.54 6.35 18.08
CA SER A 154 9.09 6.90 19.36
C SER A 154 10.26 7.34 20.23
N GLU A 155 9.98 8.14 21.25
CA GLU A 155 10.95 8.61 22.25
C GLU A 155 11.85 7.50 22.83
N ASN A 156 11.31 6.30 23.06
CA ASN A 156 12.07 5.15 23.58
C ASN A 156 12.93 4.42 22.53
N GLY A 157 13.10 4.99 21.34
CA GLY A 157 13.92 4.43 20.26
C GLY A 157 13.25 3.32 19.45
N ALA A 158 11.94 3.08 19.63
CA ALA A 158 11.24 2.05 18.86
C ALA A 158 10.80 2.56 17.49
N THR A 159 11.29 1.92 16.42
CA THR A 159 10.86 2.21 15.05
C THR A 159 9.36 1.92 14.87
N LEU A 160 8.64 2.87 14.26
CA LEU A 160 7.19 2.79 14.09
C LEU A 160 6.78 1.93 12.88
N GLY A 161 7.60 1.87 11.83
CA GLY A 161 7.33 1.09 10.62
C GLY A 161 6.05 1.56 9.94
N GLY A 162 5.06 0.67 9.81
CA GLY A 162 3.72 1.04 9.32
C GLY A 162 2.99 2.08 10.19
N GLY A 163 3.37 2.25 11.46
CA GLY A 163 2.81 3.27 12.35
C GLY A 163 3.41 4.67 12.23
N SER A 164 4.23 4.90 11.20
CA SER A 164 4.80 6.23 10.91
C SER A 164 3.70 7.19 10.50
N ARG A 165 3.70 8.41 11.04
CA ARG A 165 2.60 9.37 10.85
C ARG A 165 3.07 10.81 10.74
N ILE A 166 2.35 11.60 9.96
CA ILE A 166 2.57 13.05 9.86
C ILE A 166 2.15 13.71 11.18
N ILE A 167 2.97 14.64 11.67
CA ILE A 167 2.74 15.39 12.91
C ILE A 167 2.79 16.90 12.64
N ASN A 168 1.96 17.66 13.35
CA ASN A 168 1.89 19.12 13.23
C ASN A 168 2.74 19.85 14.28
N GLU A 169 3.22 19.13 15.28
CA GLU A 169 3.98 19.66 16.41
C GLU A 169 5.21 18.78 16.62
N GLU A 170 6.29 19.37 17.12
CA GLU A 170 7.45 18.61 17.56
C GLU A 170 7.03 17.67 18.70
N LYS A 171 7.40 16.40 18.57
CA LYS A 171 7.16 15.36 19.57
C LYS A 171 8.46 14.65 19.88
N ASP A 172 8.56 14.13 21.10
CA ASP A 172 9.67 13.28 21.50
C ASP A 172 9.74 12.03 20.61
N GLY A 173 10.87 11.85 19.94
CA GLY A 173 11.13 10.81 18.95
C GLY A 173 11.88 11.32 17.72
N LYS A 174 12.13 10.43 16.75
CA LYS A 174 12.85 10.78 15.52
C LYS A 174 11.86 11.12 14.41
N THR A 175 12.08 12.26 13.77
CA THR A 175 11.30 12.70 12.61
C THR A 175 12.14 12.70 11.33
N ILE A 176 11.45 12.64 10.19
CA ILE A 176 11.99 12.93 8.86
C ILE A 176 11.07 13.91 8.15
N GLU A 177 11.62 14.74 7.28
CA GLU A 177 10.82 15.52 6.35
C GLU A 177 10.33 14.63 5.20
N VAL A 178 9.06 14.77 4.84
CA VAL A 178 8.42 14.05 3.74
C VAL A 178 7.64 15.00 2.86
N ASN A 179 7.58 14.70 1.57
CA ASN A 179 6.70 15.40 0.64
C ASN A 179 5.25 14.95 0.85
N VAL A 180 4.32 15.88 0.67
CA VAL A 180 2.88 15.65 0.70
C VAL A 180 2.29 16.15 -0.62
N LYS A 181 1.33 15.42 -1.18
CA LYS A 181 0.64 15.79 -2.42
C LYS A 181 -0.87 15.60 -2.31
N ARG A 182 -1.61 16.37 -3.08
CA ARG A 182 -3.02 16.11 -3.35
C ARG A 182 -3.14 14.96 -4.34
N VAL A 183 -4.06 14.04 -4.08
CA VAL A 183 -4.37 12.95 -5.01
C VAL A 183 -4.84 13.50 -6.36
N ASP A 184 -5.68 14.52 -6.33
CA ASP A 184 -6.24 15.18 -7.52
C ASP A 184 -5.17 15.82 -8.43
N ASP A 185 -3.97 16.09 -7.91
CA ASP A 185 -2.85 16.64 -8.69
C ASP A 185 -1.98 15.54 -9.31
N VAL A 186 -2.06 14.31 -8.80
CA VAL A 186 -1.21 13.17 -9.22
C VAL A 186 -1.96 12.26 -10.18
N VAL A 187 -3.24 11.97 -9.91
CA VAL A 187 -4.04 11.05 -10.73
C VAL A 187 -4.77 11.84 -11.81
N GLY A 188 -4.55 11.45 -13.07
CA GLY A 188 -5.09 12.15 -14.24
C GLY A 188 -6.62 12.28 -14.19
N LYS A 189 -7.14 13.42 -14.68
CA LYS A 189 -8.58 13.74 -14.67
C LYS A 189 -9.41 12.78 -15.52
N ASP A 190 -8.78 12.16 -16.52
CA ASP A 190 -9.31 11.15 -17.44
C ASP A 190 -9.35 9.74 -16.83
N ARG A 191 -8.67 9.51 -15.70
CA ARG A 191 -8.68 8.22 -15.01
C ARG A 191 -9.98 8.04 -14.23
N ILE A 192 -10.50 6.81 -14.29
CA ILE A 192 -11.63 6.34 -13.49
C ILE A 192 -11.07 5.58 -12.31
N VAL A 193 -11.36 6.05 -11.10
CA VAL A 193 -10.96 5.39 -9.85
C VAL A 193 -12.16 4.66 -9.27
N THR A 194 -12.02 3.38 -8.97
CA THR A 194 -13.08 2.55 -8.39
C THR A 194 -12.91 2.34 -6.89
N ILE A 195 -11.67 2.42 -6.38
CA ILE A 195 -11.38 2.24 -4.95
C ILE A 195 -10.36 3.29 -4.49
N LEU A 196 -10.63 3.91 -3.35
CA LEU A 196 -9.71 4.74 -2.59
C LEU A 196 -9.54 4.13 -1.20
N GLN A 197 -8.40 3.47 -0.98
CA GLN A 197 -8.01 2.94 0.32
C GLN A 197 -6.99 3.88 0.98
N LEU A 198 -7.28 4.28 2.21
CA LEU A 198 -6.45 5.17 3.03
C LEU A 198 -6.19 4.54 4.39
N ASP A 199 -4.93 4.17 4.62
CA ASP A 199 -4.36 3.88 5.93
C ASP A 199 -3.20 4.84 6.16
N VAL A 200 -3.51 6.05 6.64
CA VAL A 200 -2.55 7.17 6.71
C VAL A 200 -2.34 7.67 8.13
N GLU A 201 -2.59 6.78 9.11
CA GLU A 201 -2.25 6.95 10.53
C GLU A 201 -2.76 8.28 11.13
N GLY A 202 -4.02 8.63 10.82
CA GLY A 202 -4.67 9.82 11.39
C GLY A 202 -4.56 11.08 10.53
N TYR A 203 -4.30 10.93 9.23
CA TYR A 203 -4.24 12.01 8.23
C TYR A 203 -5.33 11.87 7.16
N GLU A 204 -6.37 11.08 7.45
CA GLU A 204 -7.42 10.68 6.50
C GLU A 204 -8.23 11.89 6.03
N LYS A 205 -8.50 12.87 6.90
CA LYS A 205 -9.24 14.10 6.54
C LYS A 205 -8.53 14.86 5.42
N GLN A 206 -7.24 15.12 5.58
CA GLN A 206 -6.43 15.85 4.61
C GLN A 206 -6.30 15.07 3.32
N ALA A 207 -6.03 13.76 3.39
CA ALA A 207 -5.97 12.89 2.22
C ALA A 207 -7.30 12.87 1.43
N LEU A 208 -8.44 12.76 2.14
CA LEU A 208 -9.77 12.85 1.53
C LEU A 208 -10.02 14.23 0.90
N THR A 209 -9.60 15.31 1.58
CA THR A 209 -9.73 16.69 1.07
C THR A 209 -8.96 16.87 -0.24
N GLY A 210 -7.74 16.34 -0.32
CA GLY A 210 -6.92 16.31 -1.54
C GLY A 210 -7.43 15.39 -2.65
N ALA A 211 -8.45 14.59 -2.38
CA ALA A 211 -9.07 13.65 -3.32
C ALA A 211 -10.52 14.02 -3.68
N LEU A 212 -11.05 15.17 -3.22
CA LEU A 212 -12.46 15.51 -3.37
C LEU A 212 -12.93 15.53 -4.83
N ASN A 213 -12.10 15.94 -5.81
CA ASN A 213 -12.54 15.95 -7.21
C ASN A 213 -12.68 14.53 -7.76
N ILE A 214 -11.75 13.63 -7.44
CA ILE A 214 -11.85 12.21 -7.77
C ILE A 214 -13.05 11.58 -7.05
N ILE A 215 -13.22 11.83 -5.76
CA ILE A 215 -14.34 11.30 -4.98
C ILE A 215 -15.67 11.74 -5.60
N ASN A 216 -15.81 13.01 -5.99
CA ASN A 216 -17.03 13.53 -6.58
C ASN A 216 -17.31 12.99 -7.99
N ARG A 217 -16.28 12.88 -8.82
CA ARG A 217 -16.42 12.46 -10.22
C ARG A 217 -16.57 10.95 -10.38
N CYS A 218 -15.72 10.18 -9.71
CA CYS A 218 -15.61 8.74 -9.91
C CYS A 218 -16.45 7.94 -8.93
N LYS A 219 -16.84 8.55 -7.80
CA LYS A 219 -17.58 7.90 -6.71
C LYS A 219 -16.97 6.54 -6.29
N PRO A 220 -15.65 6.46 -6.00
CA PRO A 220 -15.01 5.19 -5.65
C PRO A 220 -15.51 4.63 -4.31
N ILE A 221 -15.42 3.32 -4.11
CA ILE A 221 -15.52 2.73 -2.77
C ILE A 221 -14.43 3.35 -1.88
N LEU A 222 -14.81 3.84 -0.71
CA LEU A 222 -13.86 4.37 0.28
C LEU A 222 -13.57 3.30 1.33
N ILE A 223 -12.29 3.06 1.61
CA ILE A 223 -11.84 2.11 2.63
C ILE A 223 -10.87 2.86 3.53
N LEU A 224 -11.29 3.16 4.76
CA LEU A 224 -10.59 4.09 5.64
C LEU A 224 -10.21 3.42 6.96
N GLU A 225 -8.93 3.45 7.32
CA GLU A 225 -8.49 3.16 8.69
C GLU A 225 -8.69 4.41 9.55
N ASP A 226 -9.90 4.57 10.10
CA ASP A 226 -10.32 5.80 10.79
C ASP A 226 -9.70 5.98 12.19
N ASN A 227 -8.39 6.20 12.24
CA ASN A 227 -7.61 6.30 13.46
C ASN A 227 -7.92 7.53 14.33
N LYS A 228 -8.52 8.58 13.75
CA LYS A 228 -8.88 9.83 14.46
C LYS A 228 -10.37 10.17 14.43
N GLY A 229 -11.23 9.24 14.01
CA GLY A 229 -12.68 9.45 14.01
C GLY A 229 -13.16 10.48 12.98
N VAL A 230 -12.49 10.62 11.83
CA VAL A 230 -12.87 11.54 10.75
C VAL A 230 -14.31 11.33 10.31
N ILE A 231 -14.80 10.08 10.29
CA ILE A 231 -16.15 9.73 9.82
C ILE A 231 -17.23 10.40 10.70
N GLY A 232 -16.93 10.63 11.99
CA GLY A 232 -17.85 11.28 12.92
C GLY A 232 -17.91 12.81 12.81
N THR A 233 -17.01 13.44 12.04
CA THR A 233 -16.86 14.90 11.99
C THR A 233 -17.93 15.58 11.13
N ASN A 234 -18.22 16.87 11.40
CA ASN A 234 -19.09 17.67 10.53
C ASN A 234 -18.52 17.82 9.13
N TRP A 235 -17.19 17.96 9.00
CA TRP A 235 -16.52 18.02 7.71
C TRP A 235 -16.85 16.78 6.86
N PHE A 236 -16.81 15.58 7.44
CA PHE A 236 -17.11 14.34 6.71
C PHE A 236 -18.58 14.29 6.29
N LYS A 237 -19.50 14.71 7.17
CA LYS A 237 -20.92 14.80 6.83
C LYS A 237 -21.16 15.74 5.66
N GLU A 238 -20.53 16.91 5.66
CA GLU A 238 -20.70 17.96 4.66
C GLU A 238 -20.07 17.62 3.31
N ASN A 239 -18.98 16.85 3.29
CA ASN A 239 -18.18 16.62 2.07
C ASN A 239 -18.29 15.20 1.50
N ILE A 240 -18.59 14.20 2.34
CA ILE A 240 -18.62 12.78 1.96
C ILE A 240 -20.03 12.20 2.12
N SER A 241 -20.67 12.35 3.29
CA SER A 241 -22.02 11.82 3.47
C SER A 241 -23.07 12.56 2.63
N SER A 242 -22.94 13.89 2.49
CA SER A 242 -23.86 14.74 1.72
C SER A 242 -23.96 14.34 0.24
N ILE A 243 -22.92 13.70 -0.30
CA ILE A 243 -22.88 13.22 -1.68
C ILE A 243 -23.27 11.74 -1.82
N GLY A 244 -23.83 11.14 -0.77
CA GLY A 244 -24.49 9.84 -0.77
C GLY A 244 -23.68 8.67 -0.19
N TYR A 245 -22.49 8.90 0.38
CA TYR A 245 -21.72 7.82 0.99
C TYR A 245 -22.29 7.41 2.35
N GLU A 246 -22.41 6.09 2.52
CA GLU A 246 -22.86 5.46 3.75
C GLU A 246 -21.85 4.41 4.20
N ILE A 247 -21.77 4.16 5.52
CA ILE A 247 -20.99 3.05 6.05
C ILE A 247 -21.69 1.74 5.64
N LYS A 248 -20.96 0.88 4.93
CA LYS A 248 -21.45 -0.42 4.49
C LYS A 248 -21.01 -1.55 5.42
N GLY A 249 -19.85 -1.40 6.06
CA GLY A 249 -19.33 -2.39 7.01
C GLY A 249 -17.90 -2.12 7.45
N LYS A 250 -17.27 -3.12 8.07
CA LYS A 250 -15.88 -3.07 8.53
C LYS A 250 -15.11 -4.31 8.09
N LEU A 251 -13.84 -4.11 7.74
CA LEU A 251 -12.86 -5.16 7.43
C LEU A 251 -11.60 -4.88 8.23
N HIS A 252 -11.31 -5.71 9.24
CA HIS A 252 -10.25 -5.42 10.20
C HIS A 252 -10.44 -4.03 10.83
N GLN A 253 -9.43 -3.16 10.73
CA GLN A 253 -9.46 -1.79 11.21
C GLN A 253 -10.09 -0.81 10.21
N ASN A 254 -10.34 -1.27 8.97
CA ASN A 254 -10.88 -0.43 7.92
C ASN A 254 -12.42 -0.34 7.97
N THR A 255 -12.94 0.87 7.86
CA THR A 255 -14.35 1.14 7.62
C THR A 255 -14.58 1.28 6.12
N VAL A 256 -15.54 0.54 5.58
CA VAL A 256 -15.88 0.57 4.16
C VAL A 256 -17.13 1.43 3.95
N LEU A 257 -17.02 2.41 3.05
CA LEU A 257 -18.13 3.26 2.64
C LEU A 257 -18.43 3.11 1.15
N GLY A 258 -19.70 3.21 0.82
CA GLY A 258 -20.19 3.16 -0.55
C GLY A 258 -21.51 3.92 -0.69
N ILE A 259 -21.81 4.31 -1.92
CA ILE A 259 -23.09 4.91 -2.31
C ILE A 259 -24.05 3.79 -2.73
N PRO A 260 -25.19 3.56 -2.03
CA PRO A 260 -26.06 2.40 -2.28
C PRO A 260 -26.59 2.27 -3.70
N THR A 261 -26.80 3.37 -4.41
CA THR A 261 -27.31 3.38 -5.79
C THR A 261 -26.23 3.08 -6.84
N ILE A 262 -24.95 3.08 -6.45
CA ILE A 262 -23.79 2.87 -7.34
C ILE A 262 -23.10 1.55 -7.00
N HIS A 263 -23.07 1.20 -5.72
CA HIS A 263 -22.30 0.10 -5.17
C HIS A 263 -23.19 -1.00 -4.64
N ASP A 264 -23.22 -2.11 -5.36
CA ASP A 264 -23.98 -3.31 -5.01
C ASP A 264 -23.09 -4.32 -4.27
N PHE A 265 -22.84 -4.06 -2.99
CA PHE A 265 -22.22 -5.00 -2.06
C PHE A 265 -22.76 -4.81 -0.64
N SER A 266 -22.79 -5.93 0.09
CA SER A 266 -23.12 -6.00 1.51
C SER A 266 -22.04 -6.76 2.27
N PHE A 267 -21.92 -6.49 3.56
CA PHE A 267 -21.03 -7.18 4.49
C PHE A 267 -21.74 -8.31 5.22
#